data_AF-A0A7K6AXS3-F1
#
_entry.id   AF-A0A7K6AXS3-F1
#
_cell.length_a   1.000
_cell.length_b   1.000
_cell.length_c   1.000
_cell.angle_alpha   90.00
_cell.angle_beta   90.00
_cell.angle_gamma   90.00
#
_symmetry.space_group_name_H-M   'P 1'
#
loop_
_entity.id
_entity.type
_entity.pdbx_description
1 polymer ?
#
loop_
_entity_poly.entity_id
_entity_poly.type
_entity_poly.pdbx_seq_one_letter_code
_entity_poly.pdbx_strand_id
1 'polypeptide(L)'
;NLSCLPASMYTEIQREQPDGGNILTRPDYTDSNPELIKPKKLINPVKASKSHQELHRELLMNHRRGLSMDSKPELQRVLEHRRRNQFIRQKKEEEEAKKLQSPFEKELLKRHQRLDQLEKEQEKEEDHAPEFIKVKENLRRTSTVIGDEKA
;
A
#
# COMPACT_ATOMS: atom_id res chain seq x y z
N ASN A 1 -12.62 9.02 20.51
CA ASN A 1 -11.69 8.82 21.65
C ASN A 1 -10.85 7.60 21.35
N LEU A 2 -9.70 7.80 20.70
CA LEU A 2 -8.37 7.85 21.33
C LEU A 2 -8.06 6.49 22.00
N SER A 3 -7.02 5.74 21.67
CA SER A 3 -5.76 6.11 21.03
C SER A 3 -5.00 4.84 20.63
N CYS A 4 -4.49 4.84 19.41
CA CYS A 4 -3.47 3.92 18.92
C CYS A 4 -2.20 4.12 19.76
N LEU A 5 -1.72 3.06 20.41
CA LEU A 5 -0.41 3.07 21.09
C LEU A 5 0.68 2.85 20.02
N PRO A 6 1.69 3.73 19.91
CA PRO A 6 2.79 3.48 19.01
C PRO A 6 3.74 2.43 19.61
N ALA A 7 3.89 1.32 18.88
CA ALA A 7 4.99 0.39 19.04
C ALA A 7 6.29 1.06 18.61
N SER A 8 7.01 1.72 19.52
CA SER A 8 8.36 2.22 19.25
C SER A 8 9.10 2.60 20.54
N MET A 9 9.42 1.62 21.39
CA MET A 9 10.32 1.82 22.55
C MET A 9 11.75 1.33 22.31
N TYR A 10 12.13 1.05 21.06
CA TYR A 10 13.46 0.51 20.72
C TYR A 10 14.25 1.35 19.70
N THR A 11 13.81 2.56 19.39
CA THR A 11 14.53 3.51 18.51
C THR A 11 15.27 4.61 19.28
N GLU A 12 15.42 4.45 20.59
CA GLU A 12 15.98 5.48 21.48
C GLU A 12 17.28 5.01 22.15
N ILE A 13 18.13 4.31 21.40
CA ILE A 13 19.49 4.04 21.83
C ILE A 13 20.41 4.95 21.01
N GLN A 14 20.72 6.09 21.64
CA GLN A 14 21.94 6.89 21.45
C GLN A 14 22.00 7.74 20.17
N ARG A 15 21.15 8.78 20.13
CA ARG A 15 21.59 10.08 19.56
C ARG A 15 22.30 10.83 20.68
N GLU A 16 23.62 10.79 20.71
CA GLU A 16 24.46 11.85 21.28
C GLU A 16 25.85 11.69 20.63
N GLN A 17 26.09 12.44 19.56
CA GLN A 17 27.45 12.75 19.12
C GLN A 17 27.81 14.07 19.80
N PRO A 18 28.73 14.08 20.78
CA PRO A 18 29.50 15.28 20.99
C PRO A 18 30.48 15.37 19.83
N ASP A 19 30.20 16.34 18.95
CA ASP A 19 31.18 16.91 18.05
C ASP A 19 32.48 17.18 18.83
N GLY A 20 33.62 16.89 18.21
CA GLY A 20 34.95 16.84 18.84
C GLY A 20 35.49 18.21 19.25
N GLY A 21 34.74 18.96 20.06
CA GLY A 21 35.15 20.17 20.74
C GLY A 21 36.16 19.84 21.82
N ASN A 22 37.42 20.12 21.49
CA ASN A 22 38.59 20.07 22.35
C ASN A 22 38.44 21.11 23.48
N ILE A 23 37.71 20.80 24.56
CA ILE A 23 37.52 21.71 25.71
C ILE A 23 37.73 20.94 27.01
N LEU A 24 38.99 20.73 27.41
CA LEU A 24 39.36 20.76 28.83
C LEU A 24 40.88 20.90 29.00
N THR A 25 41.29 22.10 29.44
CA THR A 25 42.53 22.43 30.17
C THR A 25 43.83 21.81 29.65
N ARG A 26 44.55 22.55 28.79
CA ARG A 26 45.99 22.35 28.56
C ARG A 26 46.76 23.11 29.66
N PRO A 27 47.50 22.45 30.57
CA PRO A 27 48.37 23.15 31.49
C PRO A 27 49.65 23.59 30.75
N ASP A 28 50.09 24.82 31.00
CA ASP A 28 51.24 25.49 30.37
C ASP A 28 52.59 24.98 30.88
N TYR A 29 52.80 23.66 30.87
CA TYR A 29 54.12 23.09 31.13
C TYR A 29 54.94 23.14 29.85
N THR A 30 56.08 23.81 29.95
CA THR A 30 57.13 23.91 28.93
C THR A 30 57.43 22.56 28.28
N ASP A 31 57.03 22.42 27.02
CA ASP A 31 57.23 21.24 26.17
C ASP A 31 58.69 21.18 25.69
N SER A 32 59.64 20.87 26.57
CA SER A 32 61.07 20.77 26.20
C SER A 32 61.86 19.83 27.10
N ASN A 33 61.31 18.67 27.44
CA ASN A 33 62.14 17.50 27.72
C ASN A 33 62.03 16.54 26.51
N PRO A 34 63.03 16.50 25.61
CA PRO A 34 63.01 15.64 24.44
C PRO A 34 63.12 14.14 24.76
N GLU A 35 63.29 13.76 26.04
CA GLU A 35 63.47 12.37 26.49
C GLU A 35 62.19 11.71 27.05
N LEU A 36 61.08 12.43 27.22
CA LEU A 36 59.83 11.78 27.65
C LEU A 36 59.14 11.06 26.48
N ILE A 37 59.03 9.73 26.59
CA ILE A 37 58.24 8.90 25.69
C ILE A 37 56.75 9.24 25.87
N LYS A 38 56.20 10.06 24.96
CA LYS A 38 54.77 10.35 24.92
C LYS A 38 54.02 9.09 24.44
N PRO A 39 52.93 8.67 25.13
CA PRO A 39 52.14 7.54 24.66
C PRO A 39 51.58 7.84 23.26
N LYS A 40 51.85 6.95 22.30
CA LYS A 40 51.36 7.08 20.92
C LYS A 40 49.84 6.91 20.93
N LYS A 41 49.11 7.87 20.34
CA LYS A 41 47.67 7.75 20.14
C LYS A 41 47.42 6.57 19.20
N LEU A 42 46.91 5.47 19.74
CA LEU A 42 46.53 4.30 18.95
C LEU A 42 45.33 4.69 18.10
N ILE A 43 45.44 4.49 16.80
CA ILE A 43 44.33 4.74 15.88
C ILE A 43 43.36 3.58 16.03
N ASN A 44 42.09 3.90 16.30
CA ASN A 44 41.04 2.89 16.38
C ASN A 44 40.91 2.20 15.01
N PRO A 45 41.11 0.87 14.90
CA PRO A 45 41.10 0.16 13.62
C PRO A 45 39.77 0.31 12.85
N VAL A 46 38.65 0.41 13.57
CA VAL A 46 37.31 0.66 13.00
C VAL A 46 37.22 2.05 12.38
N LYS A 47 37.88 3.04 12.99
CA LYS A 47 37.95 4.43 12.49
C LYS A 47 39.13 4.67 11.53
N ALA A 48 40.10 3.76 11.48
CA ALA A 48 41.18 3.78 10.50
C ALA A 48 40.70 3.30 9.12
N SER A 49 39.82 2.30 9.09
CA SER A 49 39.29 1.74 7.85
C SER A 49 38.13 2.57 7.31
N LYS A 50 38.38 3.30 6.21
CA LYS A 50 37.34 4.06 5.50
C LYS A 50 36.24 3.15 4.95
N SER A 51 36.62 1.99 4.41
CA SER A 51 35.68 1.00 3.86
C SER A 51 34.70 0.50 4.91
N HIS A 52 35.17 0.24 6.15
CA HIS A 52 34.28 -0.22 7.22
C HIS A 52 33.27 0.86 7.64
N GLN A 53 33.70 2.12 7.71
CA GLN A 53 32.81 3.23 8.03
C GLN A 53 31.79 3.50 6.93
N GLU A 54 32.21 3.35 5.68
CA GLU A 54 31.34 3.49 4.50
C GLU A 54 30.25 2.43 4.49
N LEU A 55 30.61 1.17 4.74
CA LEU A 55 29.65 0.09 4.92
C LEU A 55 28.65 0.38 6.06
N HIS A 56 29.13 0.82 7.22
CA HIS A 56 28.26 1.17 8.34
C HIS A 56 27.25 2.27 7.96
N ARG A 57 27.72 3.31 7.26
CA ARG A 57 26.89 4.40 6.76
C ARG A 57 25.84 3.90 5.77
N GLU A 58 26.22 3.06 4.82
CA GLU A 58 25.32 2.50 3.81
C GLU A 58 24.25 1.60 4.43
N LEU A 59 24.63 0.73 5.37
CA LEU A 59 23.69 -0.13 6.09
C LEU A 59 22.63 0.69 6.85
N LEU A 60 23.05 1.74 7.56
CA LEU A 60 22.13 2.65 8.24
C LEU A 60 21.21 3.39 7.25
N MET A 61 21.75 3.85 6.12
CA MET A 61 20.96 4.54 5.09
C MET A 61 19.94 3.60 4.43
N ASN A 62 20.30 2.36 4.15
CA ASN A 62 19.41 1.36 3.56
C ASN A 62 18.28 0.99 4.51
N HIS A 63 18.59 0.79 5.81
CA HIS A 63 17.58 0.56 6.84
C HIS A 63 16.62 1.74 6.98
N ARG A 64 17.14 2.97 7.04
CA ARG A 64 16.31 4.19 7.09
C ARG A 64 15.43 4.38 5.85
N ARG A 65 15.89 3.93 4.69
CA ARG A 65 15.15 4.03 3.42
C ARG A 65 14.20 2.85 3.18
N GLY A 66 14.12 1.88 4.09
CA GLY A 66 13.30 0.68 3.93
C GLY A 66 13.77 -0.24 2.79
N LEU A 67 14.98 -0.01 2.27
CA LEU A 67 15.65 -0.86 1.32
C LEU A 67 16.30 -1.99 2.12
N SER A 68 15.50 -2.96 2.54
CA SER A 68 16.01 -4.17 3.21
C SER A 68 17.02 -4.84 2.29
N MET A 69 18.25 -5.01 2.77
CA MET A 69 19.24 -5.87 2.13
C MET A 69 18.80 -7.32 2.34
N ASP A 70 17.91 -7.77 1.46
CA ASP A 70 17.66 -9.16 1.08
C ASP A 70 17.48 -10.17 2.22
N SER A 71 16.49 -9.93 3.08
CA SER A 71 15.59 -10.95 3.61
C SER A 71 14.56 -10.27 4.50
N LYS A 72 13.30 -10.27 4.08
CA LYS A 72 12.22 -10.11 5.06
C LYS A 72 12.43 -11.19 6.15
N PRO A 73 12.26 -10.88 7.44
CA PRO A 73 12.38 -11.87 8.50
C PRO A 73 11.48 -13.07 8.18
N GLU A 74 11.90 -14.28 8.58
CA GLU A 74 11.20 -15.55 8.27
C GLU A 74 9.68 -15.46 8.46
N LEU A 75 9.26 -14.92 9.60
CA LEU A 75 7.86 -14.72 9.95
C LEU A 75 7.12 -13.85 8.92
N GLN A 76 7.71 -12.75 8.48
CA GLN A 76 7.10 -11.87 7.49
C GLN A 76 6.97 -12.57 6.13
N ARG A 77 7.97 -13.35 5.72
CA ARG A 77 7.88 -14.15 4.49
C ARG A 77 6.78 -15.19 4.58
N VAL A 78 6.68 -15.90 5.70
CA VAL A 78 5.63 -16.91 5.93
C VAL A 78 4.25 -16.27 5.92
N LEU A 79 4.06 -15.11 6.56
CA LEU A 79 2.79 -14.39 6.56
C LEU A 79 2.40 -13.89 5.17
N GLU A 80 3.36 -13.33 4.41
CA GLU A 80 3.12 -12.92 3.02
C GLU A 80 2.79 -14.12 2.12
N HIS A 81 3.52 -15.21 2.27
CA HIS A 81 3.27 -16.45 1.53
C HIS A 81 1.88 -17.02 1.86
N ARG A 82 1.50 -17.05 3.14
CA ARG A 82 0.17 -17.47 3.58
C ARG A 82 -0.94 -16.59 2.99
N ARG A 83 -0.78 -15.27 3.01
CA ARG A 83 -1.73 -14.33 2.38
C ARG A 83 -1.86 -14.59 0.88
N ARG A 84 -0.73 -14.75 0.18
CA ARG A 84 -0.71 -15.05 -1.26
C ARG A 84 -1.42 -16.37 -1.56
N ASN A 85 -1.12 -17.42 -0.81
CA ASN A 85 -1.73 -18.74 -1.01
C ASN A 85 -3.23 -18.73 -0.73
N GLN A 86 -3.68 -17.99 0.29
CA GLN A 86 -5.11 -17.83 0.57
C GLN A 86 -5.84 -17.17 -0.60
N PHE A 87 -5.27 -16.10 -1.15
CA PHE A 87 -5.86 -15.41 -2.30
C PHE A 87 -5.91 -16.30 -3.55
N ILE A 88 -4.83 -17.05 -3.81
CA ILE A 88 -4.78 -18.00 -4.93
C ILE A 88 -5.85 -19.09 -4.75
N ARG A 89 -6.00 -19.64 -3.54
CA ARG A 89 -7.02 -20.64 -3.24
C ARG A 89 -8.43 -20.09 -3.47
N GLN A 90 -8.73 -18.91 -2.95
CA GLN A 90 -10.04 -18.26 -3.14
C GLN A 90 -10.34 -18.04 -4.62
N LYS A 91 -9.39 -17.51 -5.40
CA LYS A 91 -9.56 -17.34 -6.84
C LYS A 91 -9.79 -18.66 -7.57
N LYS A 92 -9.05 -19.71 -7.21
CA LYS A 92 -9.19 -21.02 -7.81
C LYS A 92 -10.56 -21.65 -7.49
N GLU A 93 -11.00 -21.57 -6.24
CA GLU A 93 -12.31 -22.04 -5.80
C GLU A 93 -13.44 -21.26 -6.52
N GLU A 94 -13.30 -19.94 -6.70
CA GLU A 94 -14.25 -19.13 -7.48
C GLU A 94 -14.30 -19.54 -8.96
N GLU A 95 -13.14 -19.78 -9.57
CA GLU A 95 -13.05 -20.23 -10.97
C GLU A 95 -13.64 -21.64 -11.14
N GLU A 96 -13.38 -22.55 -10.21
CA GLU A 96 -13.97 -23.88 -10.19
C GLU A 96 -15.49 -23.82 -10.00
N ALA A 97 -15.99 -22.97 -9.10
CA ALA A 97 -17.43 -22.75 -8.94
C ALA A 97 -18.07 -22.21 -10.23
N LYS A 98 -17.41 -21.28 -10.93
CA LYS A 98 -17.85 -20.79 -12.25
C LYS A 98 -17.85 -21.90 -13.30
N LYS A 99 -16.85 -22.77 -13.32
CA LYS A 99 -16.79 -23.91 -14.25
C LYS A 99 -17.90 -24.93 -13.96
N LEU A 100 -18.15 -25.19 -12.68
CA LEU A 100 -19.20 -26.07 -12.16
C LEU A 100 -20.59 -25.45 -12.25
N GLN A 101 -20.74 -24.21 -12.74
CA GLN A 101 -22.07 -23.64 -12.99
C GLN A 101 -22.89 -24.59 -13.86
N SER A 102 -24.09 -24.88 -13.38
CA SER A 102 -25.07 -25.73 -14.04
C SER A 102 -25.35 -25.22 -15.45
N PRO A 103 -25.58 -26.10 -16.44
CA PRO A 103 -26.03 -25.70 -17.78
C PRO A 103 -27.24 -24.75 -17.74
N PHE A 104 -28.14 -24.91 -16.76
CA PHE A 104 -29.29 -24.04 -16.54
C PHE A 104 -28.90 -22.62 -16.09
N GLU A 105 -27.94 -22.50 -15.17
CA GLU A 105 -27.40 -21.22 -14.69
C GLU A 105 -26.81 -20.40 -15.84
N LYS A 106 -26.08 -21.08 -16.74
CA LYS A 106 -25.51 -20.47 -17.94
C LYS A 106 -26.59 -19.94 -18.88
N GLU A 107 -27.69 -20.68 -19.06
CA GLU A 107 -28.80 -20.23 -19.90
C GLU A 107 -29.57 -19.06 -19.27
N LEU A 108 -29.75 -19.05 -17.95
CA LEU A 108 -30.31 -17.89 -17.23
C LEU A 108 -29.47 -16.63 -17.45
N LEU A 109 -28.14 -16.73 -17.26
CA LEU A 109 -27.23 -15.61 -17.49
C LEU A 109 -27.31 -15.11 -18.94
N LYS A 110 -27.38 -16.04 -19.90
CA LYS A 110 -27.52 -15.71 -21.32
C LYS A 110 -28.85 -15.00 -21.61
N ARG A 111 -29.96 -15.43 -20.99
CA ARG A 111 -31.26 -14.75 -21.11
C ARG A 111 -31.21 -13.35 -20.51
N HIS A 112 -30.63 -13.21 -19.33
CA HIS A 112 -30.47 -11.90 -18.69
C HIS A 112 -29.67 -10.93 -19.56
N GLN A 113 -28.51 -11.36 -20.11
CA GLN A 113 -27.72 -10.54 -21.03
C GLN A 113 -28.46 -10.10 -22.29
N ARG A 114 -29.36 -10.94 -22.82
CA ARG A 114 -30.21 -10.55 -23.97
C ARG A 114 -31.23 -9.48 -23.57
N LEU A 115 -31.84 -9.62 -22.39
CA LEU A 115 -32.80 -8.62 -21.89
C LEU A 115 -32.11 -7.27 -21.64
N ASP A 116 -30.93 -7.26 -21.02
CA ASP A 116 -30.15 -6.03 -20.79
C ASP A 116 -29.79 -5.31 -22.11
N GLN A 117 -29.53 -6.06 -23.19
CA GLN A 117 -29.25 -5.48 -24.51
C GLN A 117 -30.50 -4.84 -25.10
N LEU A 118 -31.63 -5.55 -25.03
CA LEU A 118 -32.91 -5.04 -25.52
C LEU A 118 -33.37 -3.80 -24.73
N GLU A 119 -33.18 -3.79 -23.40
CA GLU A 119 -33.50 -2.63 -22.57
C GLU A 119 -32.66 -1.41 -22.94
N LYS A 120 -31.35 -1.60 -23.15
CA LYS A 120 -30.46 -0.52 -23.64
C LYS A 120 -30.80 -0.04 -25.05
N GLU A 121 -31.26 -0.93 -25.92
CA GLU A 121 -31.72 -0.57 -27.25
C GLU A 121 -33.04 0.21 -27.18
N GLN A 122 -33.97 -0.22 -26.33
CA GLN A 122 -35.25 0.44 -26.11
C GLN A 122 -35.07 1.83 -25.47
N GLU A 123 -34.19 1.98 -24.49
CA GLU A 123 -33.87 3.27 -23.85
C GLU A 123 -33.31 4.25 -24.89
N LYS A 124 -32.46 3.77 -25.82
CA LYS A 124 -32.00 4.59 -26.95
C LYS A 124 -33.14 4.94 -27.89
N GLU A 125 -33.99 4.00 -28.28
CA GLU A 125 -35.14 4.30 -29.15
C GLU A 125 -36.09 5.30 -28.50
N GLU A 126 -36.33 5.19 -27.19
CA GLU A 126 -37.17 6.11 -26.43
C GLU A 126 -36.54 7.51 -26.36
N ASP A 127 -35.23 7.61 -26.18
CA ASP A 127 -34.50 8.89 -26.24
C ASP A 127 -34.58 9.53 -27.63
N HIS A 128 -34.46 8.73 -28.70
CA HIS A 128 -34.48 9.21 -30.09
C HIS A 128 -35.91 9.38 -30.65
N ALA A 129 -36.94 8.98 -29.92
CA ALA A 129 -38.32 9.14 -30.34
C ALA A 129 -38.71 10.64 -30.40
N PRO A 130 -39.35 11.10 -31.49
CA PRO A 130 -39.80 12.48 -31.60
C PRO A 130 -40.74 12.89 -30.46
N GLU A 131 -40.62 14.12 -29.96
CA GLU A 131 -41.40 14.61 -28.81
C GLU A 131 -42.91 14.42 -28.96
N PHE A 132 -43.46 14.55 -30.18
CA PHE A 132 -44.91 14.39 -30.40
C PHE A 132 -45.40 12.97 -30.12
N ILE A 133 -44.55 11.94 -30.25
CA ILE A 133 -44.90 10.57 -29.87
C ILE A 133 -44.99 10.45 -28.35
N LYS A 134 -44.04 11.07 -27.63
CA LYS A 134 -44.02 11.12 -26.15
C LYS A 134 -45.26 11.85 -25.61
N VAL A 135 -45.59 13.01 -26.20
CA VAL A 135 -46.78 13.80 -25.84
C VAL A 135 -48.07 13.03 -26.14
N LYS A 136 -48.17 12.33 -27.28
CA LYS A 136 -49.34 11.52 -27.64
C LYS A 136 -49.56 10.37 -26.67
N GLU A 137 -48.49 9.71 -26.21
CA GLU A 137 -48.62 8.65 -25.21
C GLU A 137 -49.10 9.19 -23.86
N ASN A 138 -48.55 10.30 -23.40
CA ASN A 138 -49.00 10.97 -22.18
C ASN A 138 -50.48 11.38 -22.25
N LEU A 139 -50.93 11.87 -23.41
CA LEU A 139 -52.35 12.14 -23.67
C LEU A 139 -53.20 10.86 -23.66
N ARG A 140 -52.68 9.73 -24.16
CA ARG A 140 -53.40 8.46 -24.12
C ARG A 140 -53.53 7.92 -22.69
N ARG A 141 -52.45 7.97 -21.90
CA ARG A 141 -52.43 7.53 -20.49
C ARG A 141 -53.38 8.36 -19.62
N THR A 142 -53.43 9.68 -19.84
CA THR A 142 -54.35 10.57 -19.10
C THR A 142 -55.79 10.45 -19.60
N SER A 143 -56.03 10.27 -20.90
CA SER A 143 -57.35 10.03 -21.47
C SER A 143 -58.02 8.77 -20.93
N THR A 144 -57.29 7.66 -20.80
CA THR A 144 -57.82 6.42 -20.20
C THR A 144 -58.19 6.61 -18.73
N VAL A 145 -57.36 7.31 -17.96
CA VAL A 145 -57.65 7.63 -16.54
C VAL A 145 -58.87 8.55 -16.41
N ILE A 146 -59.06 9.51 -17.32
CA ILE A 146 -60.23 10.40 -17.34
C ILE A 146 -61.50 9.67 -17.81
N GLY A 147 -61.37 8.65 -18.67
CA GLY A 147 -62.47 7.80 -19.10
C GLY A 147 -63.01 6.89 -18.00
N ASP A 148 -62.13 6.41 -17.12
CA ASP A 148 -62.50 5.53 -16.00
C ASP A 148 -63.13 6.28 -14.81
N GLU A 149 -62.93 7.60 -14.67
CA GLU A 149 -63.61 8.43 -13.65
C GLU A 149 -65.02 8.90 -14.06
N LYS A 150 -65.44 8.65 -15.31
CA LYS A 150 -66.75 9.06 -15.85
C LYS A 150 -67.73 7.89 -16.06
N ALA A 151 -67.38 6.68 -15.63
CA ALA A 151 -68.21 5.48 -15.69
C ALA A 151 -68.81 5.12 -14.32
#